data_AF-F2IGA5-F1
#
_entry.id   AF-F2IGA5-F1
#
_cell.length_a   1.000
_cell.length_b   1.000
_cell.length_c   1.000
_cell.angle_alpha   90.00
_cell.angle_beta   90.00
_cell.angle_gamma   90.00
#
_symmetry.space_group_name_H-M   'P 1'
#
loop_
_entity.id
_entity.type
_entity.pdbx_description
1 polymer ?
#
loop_
_entity_poly.entity_id
_entity_poly.type
_entity_poly.pdbx_seq_one_letter_code
_entity_poly.pdbx_strand_id
1 'polypeptide(L)'
;MRFYFCLFILFIFGSCTTGNKEVSNTDFDSLVALKFMNEYVALCNKRIDPKPWVGSNKLLSDAFKKEYKELFEIAYAEDPEMGLDFDPIFDAQDYPDKGFEISSLNSKTRTVIIQGIDSPDFKVTLKVKKINNEWLVDGAGVIGVPKNQRMKR
;
A
#
# COMPACT_ATOMS: atom_id res chain seq x y z
N MET A 1 -29.86 -41.03 55.72
CA MET A 1 -28.39 -41.02 55.77
C MET A 1 -27.89 -39.78 55.06
N ARG A 2 -27.09 -38.97 55.76
CA ARG A 2 -26.28 -37.89 55.18
C ARG A 2 -25.14 -38.54 54.39
N PHE A 3 -24.88 -38.10 53.17
CA PHE A 3 -23.55 -38.14 52.59
C PHE A 3 -23.32 -36.85 51.82
N TYR A 4 -22.49 -36.00 52.43
CA TYR A 4 -21.78 -34.91 51.76
C TYR A 4 -20.66 -35.52 50.92
N PHE A 5 -20.50 -35.08 49.69
CA PHE A 5 -19.19 -35.05 49.06
C PHE A 5 -19.08 -33.77 48.22
N CYS A 6 -18.39 -32.79 48.80
CA CYS A 6 -17.86 -31.64 48.08
C CYS A 6 -16.73 -32.13 47.16
N LEU A 7 -16.80 -31.81 45.87
CA LEU A 7 -15.59 -31.68 45.07
C LEU A 7 -15.57 -30.28 44.45
N PHE A 8 -14.77 -29.42 45.07
CA PHE A 8 -14.29 -28.17 44.51
C PHE A 8 -13.46 -28.49 43.27
N ILE A 9 -13.82 -27.93 42.11
CA ILE A 9 -12.86 -27.70 41.04
C ILE A 9 -12.87 -26.21 40.73
N LEU A 10 -11.86 -25.55 41.29
CA LEU A 10 -11.37 -24.23 40.92
C LEU A 10 -10.80 -24.36 39.49
N PHE A 11 -11.34 -23.65 38.51
CA PHE A 11 -10.60 -23.35 37.28
C PHE A 11 -10.31 -21.86 37.21
N ILE A 12 -9.00 -21.63 37.07
CA ILE A 12 -8.27 -20.39 37.26
C ILE A 12 -8.51 -19.44 36.07
N PHE A 13 -8.56 -18.15 36.38
CA PHE A 13 -8.62 -17.02 35.47
C PHE A 13 -7.73 -17.18 34.24
N GLY A 14 -8.37 -17.25 33.06
CA GLY A 14 -7.75 -16.84 31.80
C GLY A 14 -8.18 -15.41 31.48
N SER A 15 -7.51 -14.41 32.09
CA SER A 15 -7.51 -13.06 31.53
C SER A 15 -6.93 -13.13 30.13
N CYS A 16 -7.78 -13.13 29.12
CA CYS A 16 -7.34 -12.86 27.77
C CYS A 16 -7.11 -11.34 27.70
N THR A 17 -5.94 -10.89 28.16
CA THR A 17 -5.35 -9.64 27.69
C THR A 17 -5.06 -9.84 26.20
N THR A 18 -6.07 -9.56 25.38
CA THR A 18 -5.87 -9.38 23.95
C THR A 18 -4.97 -8.16 23.82
N GLY A 19 -3.71 -8.42 23.47
CA GLY A 19 -2.67 -7.41 23.36
C GLY A 19 -3.15 -6.23 22.54
N ASN A 20 -2.97 -5.04 23.10
CA ASN A 20 -2.99 -3.80 22.35
C ASN A 20 -2.08 -3.99 21.13
N LYS A 21 -2.66 -4.05 19.92
CA LYS A 21 -1.91 -3.63 18.75
C LYS A 21 -1.65 -2.15 18.96
N GLU A 22 -0.37 -1.80 19.11
CA GLU A 22 0.07 -0.41 18.99
C GLU A 22 -0.48 0.14 17.68
N VAL A 23 -1.52 0.96 17.80
CA VAL A 23 -1.86 1.93 16.78
C VAL A 23 -0.65 2.85 16.75
N SER A 24 0.23 2.65 15.78
CA SER A 24 1.35 3.55 15.55
C SER A 24 0.77 4.95 15.42
N ASN A 25 1.20 5.84 16.30
CA ASN A 25 0.70 7.20 16.41
C ASN A 25 1.30 8.03 15.26
N THR A 26 0.91 7.69 14.02
CA THR A 26 1.36 8.37 12.81
C THR A 26 0.31 9.39 12.40
N ASP A 27 0.74 10.61 12.09
CA ASP A 27 -0.13 11.73 11.70
C ASP A 27 -0.90 11.50 10.38
N PHE A 28 -0.74 10.34 9.76
CA PHE A 28 -1.41 9.93 8.54
C PHE A 28 -1.68 8.42 8.53
N ASP A 29 -2.68 8.01 7.76
CA ASP A 29 -3.00 6.59 7.54
C ASP A 29 -2.04 6.01 6.49
N SER A 30 -1.07 5.23 6.95
CA SER A 30 -0.12 4.54 6.06
C SER A 30 -0.68 3.23 5.48
N LEU A 31 -1.75 2.69 6.07
CA LEU A 31 -2.35 1.44 5.64
C LEU A 31 -3.09 1.60 4.32
N VAL A 32 -3.58 2.79 3.98
CA VAL A 32 -4.16 3.06 2.64
C VAL A 32 -3.13 2.81 1.52
N ALA A 33 -1.86 3.18 1.72
CA ALA A 33 -0.79 2.97 0.76
C ALA A 33 -0.46 1.48 0.60
N LEU A 34 -0.32 0.77 1.72
CA LEU A 34 -0.08 -0.67 1.72
C LEU A 34 -1.22 -1.44 1.05
N LYS A 35 -2.46 -1.08 1.38
CA LYS A 35 -3.67 -1.67 0.80
C LYS A 35 -3.70 -1.47 -0.70
N PHE A 36 -3.55 -0.23 -1.16
CA PHE A 36 -3.51 0.08 -2.58
C PHE A 36 -2.47 -0.77 -3.32
N MET A 37 -1.26 -0.86 -2.79
CA MET A 37 -0.18 -1.53 -3.50
C MET A 37 -0.36 -3.05 -3.58
N ASN A 38 -0.90 -3.66 -2.52
CA ASN A 38 -1.22 -5.09 -2.54
C ASN A 38 -2.45 -5.41 -3.41
N GLU A 39 -3.44 -4.52 -3.50
CA GLU A 39 -4.54 -4.68 -4.46
C GLU A 39 -4.06 -4.58 -5.92
N TYR A 40 -3.10 -3.70 -6.19
CA TYR A 40 -2.50 -3.56 -7.52
C TYR A 40 -1.66 -4.80 -7.90
N VAL A 41 -0.84 -5.33 -6.99
CA VAL A 41 -0.13 -6.61 -7.22
C VAL A 41 -1.12 -7.73 -7.53
N ALA A 42 -2.21 -7.84 -6.76
CA ALA A 42 -3.23 -8.85 -7.00
C ALA A 42 -3.94 -8.69 -8.36
N LEU A 43 -4.04 -7.46 -8.87
CA LEU A 43 -4.54 -7.16 -10.20
C LEU A 43 -3.54 -7.60 -11.29
N CYS A 44 -2.26 -7.23 -11.15
CA CYS A 44 -1.18 -7.57 -12.07
C CYS A 44 -0.98 -9.09 -12.16
N ASN A 45 -1.04 -9.81 -11.04
CA ASN A 45 -0.95 -11.28 -11.00
C ASN A 45 -2.08 -11.96 -11.78
N LYS A 46 -3.24 -11.30 -11.90
CA LYS A 46 -4.37 -11.77 -12.72
C LYS A 46 -4.27 -11.33 -14.18
N ARG A 47 -3.22 -10.57 -14.54
CA ARG A 47 -2.98 -10.02 -15.88
C ARG A 47 -4.16 -9.18 -16.39
N ILE A 48 -4.81 -8.45 -15.47
CA ILE A 48 -5.88 -7.52 -15.80
C ILE A 48 -5.26 -6.16 -16.12
N ASP A 49 -5.75 -5.50 -17.17
CA ASP A 49 -5.32 -4.14 -17.52
C ASP A 49 -5.51 -3.17 -16.32
N PRO A 50 -4.43 -2.53 -15.83
CA PRO A 50 -4.50 -1.61 -14.71
C PRO A 50 -5.23 -0.31 -15.02
N LYS A 51 -5.29 0.14 -16.28
CA LYS A 51 -5.76 1.51 -16.59
C LYS A 51 -7.20 1.78 -16.13
N PRO A 52 -8.20 0.91 -16.43
CA PRO A 52 -9.57 1.12 -15.96
C PRO A 52 -9.70 1.00 -14.43
N TRP A 53 -8.92 0.12 -13.82
CA TRP A 53 -8.93 -0.08 -12.37
C TRP A 53 -8.36 1.14 -11.65
N VAL A 54 -7.21 1.67 -12.08
CA VAL A 54 -6.61 2.90 -11.54
C VAL A 54 -7.59 4.07 -11.68
N GLY A 55 -8.20 4.24 -12.86
CA GLY A 55 -9.15 5.34 -13.10
C GLY A 55 -10.40 5.33 -12.20
N SER A 56 -10.79 4.16 -11.67
CA SER A 56 -11.98 3.99 -10.81
C SER A 56 -11.66 3.75 -9.33
N ASN A 57 -10.39 3.61 -8.96
CA ASN A 57 -9.99 3.23 -7.60
C ASN A 57 -10.30 4.34 -6.58
N LYS A 58 -10.97 3.98 -5.49
CA LYS A 58 -11.38 4.90 -4.40
C LYS A 58 -10.27 5.21 -3.39
N LEU A 59 -9.17 4.46 -3.41
CA LEU A 59 -7.99 4.71 -2.58
C LEU A 59 -7.07 5.78 -3.18
N LEU A 60 -7.33 6.20 -4.42
CA LEU A 60 -6.49 7.15 -5.17
C LEU A 60 -7.13 8.54 -5.19
N SER A 61 -6.29 9.57 -5.07
CA SER A 61 -6.70 10.95 -5.33
C SER A 61 -6.99 11.17 -6.81
N ASP A 62 -7.81 12.16 -7.14
CA ASP A 62 -8.05 12.54 -8.53
C ASP A 62 -6.78 13.08 -9.21
N ALA A 63 -5.87 13.70 -8.44
CA ALA A 63 -4.57 14.14 -8.93
C ALA A 63 -3.71 12.96 -9.38
N PHE A 64 -3.65 11.88 -8.59
CA PHE A 64 -2.96 10.65 -8.96
C PHE A 64 -3.51 10.09 -10.27
N LYS A 65 -4.83 9.93 -10.37
CA LYS A 65 -5.49 9.34 -11.55
C LYS A 65 -5.23 10.16 -12.81
N LYS A 66 -5.27 11.49 -12.68
CA LYS A 66 -4.95 12.42 -13.75
C LYS A 66 -3.50 12.25 -14.20
N GLU A 67 -2.54 12.31 -13.29
CA GLU A 67 -1.13 12.20 -13.63
C GLU A 67 -0.77 10.83 -14.21
N TYR A 68 -1.34 9.74 -13.68
CA TYR A 68 -1.21 8.40 -14.25
C TYR A 68 -1.65 8.39 -15.73
N LYS A 69 -2.84 8.94 -16.03
CA LYS A 69 -3.36 9.00 -17.39
C LYS A 69 -2.48 9.85 -18.30
N GLU A 70 -2.11 11.06 -17.86
CA GLU A 70 -1.28 11.98 -18.63
C GLU A 70 0.09 11.37 -18.96
N LEU A 71 0.68 10.61 -18.04
CA LEU A 71 1.97 9.95 -18.24
C LEU A 71 1.93 8.94 -19.40
N PHE A 72 0.87 8.13 -19.50
CA PHE A 72 0.68 7.23 -20.65
C PHE A 72 0.36 7.99 -21.95
N GLU A 73 -0.42 9.06 -21.90
CA GLU A 73 -0.74 9.88 -23.09
C GLU A 73 0.51 10.55 -23.66
N ILE A 74 1.37 11.11 -22.79
CA ILE A 74 2.63 11.73 -23.18
C ILE A 74 3.57 10.66 -23.77
N ALA A 75 3.76 9.53 -23.08
CA ALA A 75 4.67 8.49 -23.55
C ALA A 75 4.25 7.93 -24.92
N TYR A 76 2.94 7.71 -25.14
CA TYR A 76 2.43 7.25 -26.44
C TYR A 76 2.54 8.32 -27.53
N ALA A 77 2.42 9.61 -27.19
CA ALA A 77 2.63 10.69 -28.15
C ALA A 77 4.11 10.83 -28.55
N GLU A 78 5.04 10.53 -27.63
CA GLU A 78 6.48 10.55 -27.87
C GLU A 78 6.96 9.30 -28.64
N ASP A 79 6.47 8.12 -28.26
CA ASP A 79 6.75 6.84 -28.94
C ASP A 79 5.45 6.03 -29.08
N PRO A 80 4.77 6.09 -30.25
CA PRO A 80 3.54 5.34 -30.48
C PRO A 80 3.72 3.81 -30.56
N GLU A 81 4.94 3.32 -30.78
CA GLU A 81 5.21 1.87 -30.88
C GLU A 81 5.43 1.27 -29.48
N MET A 82 6.19 1.97 -28.64
CA MET A 82 6.59 1.48 -27.32
C MET A 82 5.77 2.07 -26.18
N GLY A 83 5.46 3.37 -26.21
CA GLY A 83 4.89 4.10 -25.09
C GLY A 83 5.79 4.04 -23.85
N LEU A 84 5.23 3.64 -22.70
CA LEU A 84 6.05 3.33 -21.52
C LEU A 84 6.54 1.90 -21.57
N ASP A 85 7.84 1.71 -21.41
CA ASP A 85 8.52 0.42 -21.31
C ASP A 85 8.64 -0.11 -19.86
N PHE A 86 8.01 0.57 -18.90
CA PHE A 86 7.99 0.18 -17.48
C PHE A 86 6.63 0.51 -16.82
N ASP A 87 6.37 -0.07 -15.65
CA ASP A 87 5.21 0.26 -14.83
C ASP A 87 5.49 1.51 -13.97
N PRO A 88 4.74 2.62 -14.14
CA PRO A 88 5.02 3.86 -13.45
C PRO A 88 4.65 3.86 -11.95
N ILE A 89 3.82 2.93 -11.50
CA ILE A 89 3.44 2.77 -10.09
C ILE A 89 4.55 2.02 -9.36
N PHE A 90 5.08 0.96 -9.97
CA PHE A 90 6.22 0.22 -9.43
C PHE A 90 7.56 0.91 -9.64
N ASP A 91 7.67 1.80 -10.65
CA ASP A 91 8.94 2.38 -11.11
C ASP A 91 9.95 1.27 -11.46
N ALA A 92 9.48 0.28 -12.22
CA ALA A 92 10.22 -0.92 -12.63
C ALA A 92 9.48 -1.69 -13.73
N GLN A 93 10.17 -2.65 -14.37
CA GLN A 93 9.56 -3.59 -15.33
C GLN A 93 8.92 -4.81 -14.65
N ASP A 94 9.38 -5.17 -13.45
CA ASP A 94 8.91 -6.33 -12.68
C ASP A 94 8.51 -5.91 -11.27
N TYR A 95 7.84 -6.80 -10.53
CA TYR A 95 7.36 -6.53 -9.19
C TYR A 95 7.34 -7.80 -8.30
N PRO A 96 7.31 -7.66 -6.96
CA PRO A 96 7.24 -8.79 -6.03
C PRO A 96 5.87 -9.49 -6.08
N ASP A 97 5.84 -10.78 -6.43
CA ASP A 97 4.60 -11.55 -6.62
C ASP A 97 3.79 -11.71 -5.34
N LYS A 98 4.47 -11.81 -4.18
CA LYS A 98 3.83 -11.97 -2.87
C LYS A 98 3.31 -10.65 -2.29
N GLY A 99 3.48 -9.55 -3.00
CA GLY A 99 3.10 -8.23 -2.54
C GLY A 99 4.13 -7.59 -1.62
N PHE A 100 3.66 -6.68 -0.78
CA PHE A 100 4.47 -5.74 -0.06
C PHE A 100 4.12 -5.67 1.43
N GLU A 101 5.10 -5.21 2.20
CA GLU A 101 4.96 -4.79 3.59
C GLU A 101 5.54 -3.37 3.80
N ILE A 102 5.15 -2.70 4.89
CA ILE A 102 5.68 -1.37 5.22
C ILE A 102 7.12 -1.52 5.73
N SER A 103 8.06 -0.86 5.06
CA SER A 103 9.47 -0.80 5.46
C SER A 103 9.77 0.40 6.35
N SER A 104 9.27 1.59 5.99
CA SER A 104 9.44 2.81 6.80
C SER A 104 8.43 3.90 6.47
N LEU A 105 8.33 4.89 7.36
CA LEU A 105 7.39 6.02 7.27
C LEU A 105 8.12 7.34 7.48
N ASN A 106 7.67 8.40 6.80
CA ASN A 106 8.11 9.77 7.05
C ASN A 106 6.90 10.71 7.17
N SER A 107 6.57 11.12 8.41
CA SER A 107 5.43 11.98 8.70
C SER A 107 5.56 13.40 8.14
N LYS A 108 6.78 13.91 7.97
CA LYS A 108 6.99 15.27 7.43
C LYS A 108 6.59 15.35 5.96
N THR A 109 6.96 14.34 5.19
CA THR A 109 6.63 14.24 3.76
C THR A 109 5.36 13.45 3.48
N ARG A 110 4.80 12.80 4.51
CA ARG A 110 3.65 11.88 4.42
C ARG A 110 3.88 10.78 3.40
N THR A 111 5.08 10.20 3.46
CA THR A 111 5.50 9.12 2.56
C THR A 111 5.63 7.81 3.30
N VAL A 112 5.29 6.73 2.60
CA VAL A 112 5.41 5.34 3.01
C VAL A 112 6.40 4.68 2.07
N ILE A 113 7.45 4.07 2.60
CA ILE A 113 8.30 3.18 1.82
C ILE A 113 7.83 1.76 2.11
N ILE A 114 7.43 1.05 1.06
CA ILE A 114 7.08 -0.36 1.13
C ILE A 114 8.23 -1.20 0.55
N GLN A 115 8.34 -2.45 0.99
CA GLN A 115 9.30 -3.44 0.47
C GLN A 115 8.60 -4.71 0.03
N GLY A 116 9.12 -5.36 -1.00
CA GLY A 116 8.62 -6.65 -1.47
C GLY A 116 8.80 -7.75 -0.43
N ILE A 117 7.79 -8.60 -0.25
CA ILE A 117 7.83 -9.70 0.71
C ILE A 117 8.80 -10.80 0.26
N ASP A 118 8.79 -11.14 -1.03
CA ASP A 118 9.68 -12.09 -1.68
C ASP A 118 10.86 -11.44 -2.41
N SER A 119 10.92 -10.11 -2.43
CA SER A 119 12.04 -9.35 -2.98
C SER A 119 12.32 -8.10 -2.12
N PRO A 120 13.01 -8.26 -0.96
CA PRO A 120 13.17 -7.18 0.02
C PRO A 120 13.95 -5.94 -0.46
N ASP A 121 14.79 -6.11 -1.48
CA ASP A 121 15.51 -5.00 -2.12
C ASP A 121 14.59 -4.18 -3.04
N PHE A 122 13.47 -4.76 -3.47
CA PHE A 122 12.46 -4.05 -4.24
C PHE A 122 11.65 -3.15 -3.31
N LYS A 123 11.87 -1.83 -3.42
CA LYS A 123 11.16 -0.84 -2.63
C LYS A 123 10.45 0.17 -3.52
N VAL A 124 9.35 0.71 -3.02
CA VAL A 124 8.57 1.76 -3.68
C VAL A 124 8.22 2.84 -2.66
N THR A 125 8.39 4.10 -3.05
CA THR A 125 7.89 5.23 -2.27
C THR A 125 6.46 5.54 -2.70
N LEU A 126 5.55 5.62 -1.73
CA LEU A 126 4.19 6.11 -1.88
C LEU A 126 4.01 7.37 -1.05
N LYS A 127 3.12 8.26 -1.49
CA LYS A 127 2.72 9.48 -0.79
C LYS A 127 1.22 9.43 -0.51
N VAL A 128 0.83 9.83 0.69
CA VAL A 128 -0.58 9.93 1.07
C VAL A 128 -0.98 11.36 1.40
N LYS A 129 -2.26 11.67 1.18
CA LYS A 129 -2.83 12.99 1.41
C LYS A 129 -4.23 12.87 1.98
N LYS A 130 -4.54 13.77 2.92
CA LYS A 130 -5.88 13.91 3.47
C LYS A 130 -6.69 14.85 2.58
N ILE A 131 -7.79 14.37 2.01
CA ILE A 131 -8.70 15.11 1.12
C ILE A 131 -10.12 14.86 1.65
N ASN A 132 -10.88 15.92 1.94
CA ASN A 132 -12.26 15.81 2.45
C ASN A 132 -12.42 14.85 3.64
N ASN A 133 -11.45 14.88 4.56
CA ASN A 133 -11.35 14.01 5.74
C ASN A 133 -11.02 12.52 5.47
N GLU A 134 -10.76 12.13 4.22
CA GLU A 134 -10.31 10.79 3.84
C GLU A 134 -8.82 10.80 3.50
N TRP A 135 -8.11 9.71 3.84
CA TRP A 135 -6.72 9.51 3.43
C TRP A 135 -6.68 8.74 2.12
N LEU A 136 -5.99 9.30 1.13
CA LEU A 136 -5.85 8.73 -0.20
C LEU A 136 -4.38 8.67 -0.60
N VAL A 137 -4.04 7.72 -1.46
CA VAL A 137 -2.76 7.70 -2.16
C VAL A 137 -2.75 8.81 -3.20
N ASP A 138 -1.75 9.68 -3.09
CA ASP A 138 -1.55 10.87 -3.92
C ASP A 138 -0.26 10.77 -4.75
N GLY A 139 0.54 9.72 -4.55
CA GLY A 139 1.68 9.38 -5.38
C GLY A 139 2.21 7.97 -5.11
N ALA A 140 2.81 7.36 -6.12
CA ALA A 140 3.50 6.06 -6.07
C ALA A 140 4.52 5.99 -7.22
N GLY A 141 5.70 5.42 -6.97
CA GLY A 141 6.72 5.25 -8.02
C GLY A 141 7.11 6.60 -8.64
N VAL A 142 6.85 6.75 -9.94
CA VAL A 142 7.11 8.02 -10.66
C VAL A 142 5.94 8.99 -10.67
N ILE A 143 4.75 8.57 -10.23
CA ILE A 143 3.51 9.36 -10.26
C ILE A 143 3.39 10.14 -8.96
N GLY A 144 3.32 11.47 -9.00
CA GLY A 144 3.04 12.32 -7.84
C GLY A 144 4.15 12.33 -6.76
N VAL A 145 5.23 11.56 -6.95
CA VAL A 145 6.40 11.49 -6.06
C VAL A 145 7.55 12.31 -6.66
N PRO A 146 8.07 13.32 -5.93
CA PRO A 146 9.24 14.09 -6.36
C PRO A 146 10.47 13.20 -6.60
N LYS A 147 11.28 13.48 -7.64
CA LYS A 147 12.45 12.66 -8.01
C LYS A 147 13.42 12.40 -6.85
N ASN A 148 13.64 13.37 -5.96
CA ASN A 148 14.52 13.24 -4.80
C ASN A 148 13.93 12.39 -3.64
N GLN A 149 12.68 11.95 -3.75
CA GLN A 149 11.99 11.07 -2.81
C GLN A 149 11.74 9.67 -3.39
N ARG A 150 11.98 9.46 -4.69
CA ARG A 150 11.85 8.15 -5.33
C ARG A 150 12.96 7.22 -4.88
N MET A 151 12.69 5.92 -4.93
CA MET A 151 13.74 4.92 -4.74
C MET A 151 14.75 5.05 -5.87
N LYS A 152 16.04 4.93 -5.54
CA LYS A 152 17.07 4.83 -6.57
C LYS A 152 17.00 3.43 -7.19
N ARG A 153 16.99 3.38 -8.51
CA ARG A 153 17.06 2.17 -9.32
C ARG A 153 18.46 2.04 -9.92
#